data_AF-A0A387HNA2-F1
#
_entry.id   AF-A0A387HNA2-F1
#
_cell.length_a   1.000
_cell.length_b   1.000
_cell.length_c   1.000
_cell.angle_alpha   90.00
_cell.angle_beta   90.00
_cell.angle_gamma   90.00
#
_symmetry.space_group_name_H-M   'P 1'
#
loop_
_entity.id
_entity.type
_entity.pdbx_description
1 polymer ?
#
loop_
_entity_poly.entity_id
_entity_poly.type
_entity_poly.pdbx_seq_one_letter_code
_entity_poly.pdbx_strand_id
1 'polypeptide(L)'
;MNDLLHKLVSAAIAGALIALVGYLSANARRRRAAREEAAAAARTGGPAQEVLRQARELDRSRDELAAQGRGPEALARAGEAAEAWRVLAETWPGRFRAERRDALLRQGALLDAAGQTHQAARIRQDAAGLS
;
A
#
# COMPACT_ATOMS: atom_id res chain seq x y z
N MET A 1 -11.17 -50.88 -20.24
CA MET A 1 -11.97 -49.75 -19.73
C MET A 1 -11.12 -48.58 -19.20
N ASN A 2 -9.84 -48.78 -18.85
CA ASN A 2 -9.02 -47.74 -18.20
C ASN A 2 -8.48 -46.67 -19.17
N ASP A 3 -8.08 -47.04 -20.39
CA ASP A 3 -7.41 -46.11 -21.32
C ASP A 3 -8.33 -44.98 -21.83
N LEU A 4 -9.61 -45.30 -22.06
CA LEU A 4 -10.61 -44.31 -22.49
C LEU A 4 -10.92 -43.29 -21.36
N LEU A 5 -11.03 -43.77 -20.12
CA LEU A 5 -11.25 -42.92 -18.95
C LEU A 5 -10.05 -42.00 -18.71
N HIS A 6 -8.82 -42.51 -18.86
CA HIS A 6 -7.60 -41.71 -18.71
C HIS A 6 -7.48 -40.65 -19.80
N LYS A 7 -7.83 -40.96 -21.05
CA LYS A 7 -7.88 -39.95 -22.14
C LYS A 7 -8.91 -38.85 -21.89
N LEU A 8 -10.11 -39.22 -21.43
CA LEU A 8 -11.16 -38.25 -21.11
C LEU A 8 -10.78 -37.35 -19.93
N VAL A 9 -10.23 -37.92 -18.86
CA VAL A 9 -9.74 -37.17 -17.69
C VAL A 9 -8.57 -36.27 -18.09
N SER A 10 -7.61 -36.77 -18.88
CA SER A 10 -6.48 -35.98 -19.35
C SER A 10 -6.93 -34.84 -20.26
N ALA A 11 -7.91 -35.06 -21.14
CA ALA A 11 -8.48 -34.01 -21.99
C ALA A 11 -9.23 -32.96 -21.17
N ALA A 12 -10.00 -33.37 -20.16
CA ALA A 12 -10.71 -32.45 -19.27
C ALA A 12 -9.74 -31.60 -18.44
N ILE A 13 -8.69 -32.21 -17.88
CA ILE A 13 -7.64 -31.51 -17.13
C ILE A 13 -6.88 -30.56 -18.04
N ALA A 14 -6.51 -30.98 -19.25
CA ALA A 14 -5.84 -30.11 -20.23
C ALA A 14 -6.70 -28.88 -20.58
N GLY A 15 -8.00 -29.09 -20.85
CA GLY A 15 -8.94 -27.99 -21.11
C GLY A 15 -9.07 -27.02 -19.92
N ALA A 16 -9.17 -27.54 -18.70
CA ALA A 16 -9.24 -26.73 -17.49
C ALA A 16 -7.96 -25.91 -17.26
N LEU A 17 -6.78 -26.51 -17.50
CA LEU A 17 -5.49 -25.81 -17.39
C LEU A 17 -5.37 -24.69 -18.44
N ILE A 18 -5.78 -24.93 -19.68
CA ILE A 18 -5.78 -23.91 -20.74
C ILE A 18 -6.69 -22.74 -20.35
N ALA A 19 -7.90 -23.02 -19.87
CA ALA A 19 -8.83 -21.99 -19.41
C ALA A 19 -8.27 -21.19 -18.22
N LEU A 20 -7.66 -21.87 -17.25
CA LEU A 20 -7.05 -21.22 -16.08
C LEU A 20 -5.88 -20.32 -16.47
N VAL A 21 -4.97 -20.80 -17.32
CA VAL A 21 -3.85 -20.00 -17.84
C VAL A 21 -4.37 -18.79 -18.61
N GLY A 22 -5.43 -18.95 -19.41
CA GLY A 22 -6.11 -17.86 -20.11
C GLY A 22 -6.66 -16.81 -19.15
N TYR A 23 -7.37 -17.24 -18.10
CA TYR A 23 -7.91 -16.37 -17.07
C TYR A 23 -6.81 -15.62 -16.31
N LEU A 24 -5.78 -16.33 -15.84
CA LEU A 24 -4.65 -15.73 -15.12
C LEU A 24 -3.89 -14.73 -16.00
N SER A 25 -3.70 -15.05 -17.28
CA SER A 25 -3.05 -14.16 -18.24
C SER A 25 -3.87 -12.91 -18.53
N ALA A 26 -5.20 -13.03 -18.67
CA ALA A 26 -6.09 -11.89 -18.81
C ALA A 26 -6.08 -11.01 -17.56
N ASN A 27 -6.09 -11.61 -16.37
CA ASN A 27 -6.05 -10.89 -15.10
C ASN A 27 -4.69 -10.19 -14.90
N ALA A 28 -3.59 -10.84 -15.24
CA ALA A 28 -2.25 -10.25 -15.22
C ALA A 28 -2.09 -9.11 -16.24
N ARG A 29 -2.71 -9.20 -17.41
CA ARG A 29 -2.74 -8.12 -18.42
C ARG A 29 -3.56 -6.93 -17.92
N ARG A 30 -4.76 -7.16 -17.38
CA ARG A 30 -5.60 -6.11 -16.77
C ARG A 30 -4.86 -5.40 -15.62
N ARG A 31 -4.18 -6.15 -14.76
CA ARG A 31 -3.35 -5.59 -13.68
C ARG A 31 -2.16 -4.77 -14.21
N ARG A 32 -1.53 -5.19 -15.31
CA ARG A 32 -0.43 -4.43 -15.94
C ARG A 32 -0.94 -3.14 -16.58
N ALA A 33 -2.03 -3.20 -17.34
CA ALA A 33 -2.66 -2.02 -17.93
C ALA A 33 -3.06 -1.00 -16.85
N ALA A 34 -3.71 -1.44 -15.76
CA ALA A 34 -4.06 -0.55 -14.65
C ALA A 34 -2.85 0.10 -13.97
N ARG A 35 -1.71 -0.63 -13.87
CA ARG A 35 -0.45 -0.09 -13.33
C ARG A 35 0.21 0.90 -14.28
N GLU A 36 0.17 0.62 -15.57
CA GLU A 36 0.73 1.49 -16.61
C GLU A 36 -0.09 2.77 -16.76
N GLU A 37 -1.42 2.69 -16.71
CA GLU A 37 -2.32 3.84 -16.65
C GLU A 37 -2.09 4.67 -15.38
N ALA A 38 -1.95 4.03 -14.21
CA ALA A 38 -1.62 4.72 -12.97
C ALA A 38 -0.24 5.41 -13.04
N ALA A 39 0.75 4.76 -13.66
CA ALA A 39 2.08 5.33 -13.87
C ALA A 39 2.08 6.46 -14.91
N ALA A 40 1.23 6.38 -15.94
CA ALA A 40 1.01 7.45 -16.91
C ALA A 40 0.31 8.65 -16.26
N ALA A 41 -0.73 8.41 -15.47
CA ALA A 41 -1.40 9.45 -14.68
C ALA A 41 -0.44 10.11 -13.67
N ALA A 42 0.47 9.34 -13.06
CA ALA A 42 1.50 9.88 -12.18
C ALA A 42 2.56 10.74 -12.91
N ARG A 43 2.68 10.66 -14.25
CA ARG A 43 3.58 11.49 -15.05
C ARG A 43 2.97 12.82 -15.48
N THR A 44 1.63 12.93 -15.50
CA THR A 44 0.92 14.10 -16.01
C THR A 44 0.23 14.95 -14.94
N GLY A 45 0.46 14.69 -13.64
CA GLY A 45 -0.22 15.44 -12.56
C GLY A 45 -1.53 14.81 -12.08
N GLY A 46 -1.69 13.49 -12.19
CA GLY A 46 -2.92 12.78 -11.85
C GLY A 46 -3.19 12.62 -10.33
N PRO A 47 -4.23 11.84 -9.96
CA PRO A 47 -4.67 11.62 -8.57
C PRO A 47 -3.55 11.20 -7.59
N ALA A 48 -2.55 10.49 -8.09
CA ALA A 48 -1.30 10.15 -7.40
C ALA A 48 -0.61 11.37 -6.74
N GLN A 49 -0.56 12.45 -7.49
CA GLN A 49 0.22 13.63 -7.18
C GLN A 49 -0.52 14.50 -6.17
N GLU A 50 -1.85 14.49 -6.23
CA GLU A 50 -2.70 15.11 -5.23
C GLU A 50 -2.57 14.39 -3.88
N VAL A 51 -2.62 13.06 -3.86
CA VAL A 51 -2.39 12.29 -2.63
C VAL A 51 -0.98 12.53 -2.08
N LEU A 52 0.03 12.61 -2.94
CA LEU A 52 1.40 12.94 -2.53
C LEU A 52 1.51 14.35 -1.93
N ARG A 53 0.84 15.34 -2.54
CA ARG A 53 0.79 16.71 -2.03
C ARG A 53 0.10 16.74 -0.67
N GLN A 54 -1.04 16.05 -0.55
CA GLN A 54 -1.79 15.91 0.69
C GLN A 54 -0.96 15.24 1.79
N ALA A 55 -0.27 14.13 1.50
CA ALA A 55 0.57 13.44 2.48
C ALA A 55 1.67 14.35 3.06
N ARG A 56 2.33 15.12 2.19
CA ARG A 56 3.36 16.11 2.60
C ARG A 56 2.79 17.25 3.42
N GLU A 57 1.60 17.71 3.07
CA GLU A 57 0.91 18.76 3.83
C GLU A 57 0.54 18.27 5.23
N LEU A 58 0.06 17.04 5.36
CA LEU A 58 -0.24 16.41 6.64
C LEU A 58 1.02 16.25 7.50
N ASP A 59 2.14 15.84 6.91
CA ASP A 59 3.43 15.77 7.60
C ASP A 59 3.88 17.14 8.12
N ARG A 60 3.81 18.19 7.29
CA ARG A 60 4.14 19.56 7.70
C ARG A 60 3.23 20.05 8.83
N SER A 61 1.92 19.89 8.67
CA SER A 61 0.93 20.29 9.68
C SER A 61 1.17 19.57 11.00
N ARG A 62 1.53 18.28 10.95
CA ARG A 62 1.89 17.50 12.14
C ARG A 62 3.13 18.07 12.83
N ASP A 63 4.18 18.41 12.08
CA ASP A 63 5.41 18.99 12.64
C ASP A 63 5.14 20.36 13.28
N GLU A 64 4.35 21.21 12.63
CA GLU A 64 3.95 22.51 13.17
C GLU A 64 3.13 22.39 14.45
N LEU A 65 2.16 21.47 14.50
CA LEU A 65 1.34 21.21 15.68
C LEU A 65 2.18 20.64 16.83
N ALA A 66 3.09 19.72 16.54
CA ALA A 66 4.00 19.17 17.54
C ALA A 66 4.91 20.26 18.14
N ALA A 67 5.45 21.16 17.30
CA ALA A 67 6.26 22.28 17.74
C ALA A 67 5.48 23.28 18.62
N GLN A 68 4.17 23.40 18.41
CA GLN A 68 3.26 24.21 19.24
C GLN A 68 2.82 23.51 20.54
N GLY A 69 3.30 22.28 20.81
CA GLY A 69 2.88 21.48 21.96
C GLY A 69 1.49 20.85 21.83
N ARG A 70 0.88 20.90 20.63
CA ARG A 70 -0.44 20.36 20.33
C ARG A 70 -0.36 18.88 19.95
N GLY A 71 0.10 18.09 20.91
CA GLY A 71 0.39 16.65 20.74
C GLY A 71 -0.78 15.82 20.20
N PRO A 72 -2.01 15.93 20.73
CA PRO A 72 -3.16 15.18 20.23
C PRO A 72 -3.50 15.47 18.76
N GLU A 73 -3.47 16.74 18.34
CA GLU A 73 -3.73 17.12 16.96
C GLU A 73 -2.59 16.72 16.03
N ALA A 74 -1.34 16.81 16.50
CA ALA A 74 -0.18 16.30 15.78
C ALA A 74 -0.30 14.78 15.54
N LEU A 75 -0.75 14.03 16.55
CA LEU A 75 -0.98 12.60 16.44
C LEU A 75 -2.08 12.27 15.43
N ALA A 76 -3.18 13.03 15.42
CA ALA A 76 -4.24 12.86 14.41
C ALA A 76 -3.68 13.06 12.99
N ARG A 77 -2.89 14.12 12.77
CA ARG A 77 -2.26 14.39 11.46
C ARG A 77 -1.20 13.36 11.07
N ALA A 78 -0.49 12.79 12.04
CA ALA A 78 0.42 11.68 11.77
C ALA A 78 -0.32 10.44 11.27
N GLY A 79 -1.48 10.12 11.85
CA GLY A 79 -2.33 9.01 11.42
C GLY A 79 -2.88 9.22 10.00
N GLU A 80 -3.38 10.42 9.70
CA GLU A 80 -3.83 10.78 8.35
C GLU A 80 -2.68 10.69 7.33
N ALA A 81 -1.48 11.18 7.68
CA ALA A 81 -0.30 11.08 6.83
C ALA A 81 0.09 9.63 6.56
N ALA A 82 0.13 8.78 7.61
CA ALA A 82 0.46 7.36 7.48
C ALA A 82 -0.50 6.63 6.53
N GLU A 83 -1.78 6.98 6.56
CA GLU A 83 -2.79 6.44 5.65
C GLU A 83 -2.61 6.92 4.21
N ALA A 84 -2.32 8.21 3.99
CA ALA A 84 -2.01 8.73 2.66
C ALA A 84 -0.75 8.05 2.07
N TRP A 85 0.29 7.88 2.88
CA TRP A 85 1.49 7.16 2.47
C TRP A 85 1.24 5.67 2.23
N ARG A 86 0.30 5.04 2.95
CA ARG A 86 -0.16 3.66 2.67
C ARG A 86 -0.76 3.56 1.27
N VAL A 87 -1.69 4.45 0.92
CA VAL A 87 -2.32 4.48 -0.41
C VAL A 87 -1.27 4.65 -1.52
N LEU A 88 -0.31 5.56 -1.33
CA LEU A 88 0.79 5.78 -2.28
C LEU A 88 1.67 4.54 -2.41
N ALA A 89 2.04 3.89 -1.31
CA ALA A 89 2.87 2.69 -1.31
C ALA A 89 2.14 1.47 -1.90
N GLU A 90 0.83 1.34 -1.73
CA GLU A 90 0.07 0.26 -2.36
C GLU A 90 -0.06 0.46 -3.87
N THR A 91 -0.17 1.71 -4.31
CA THR A 91 -0.28 2.06 -5.72
C THR A 91 1.08 1.94 -6.43
N TRP A 92 2.16 2.37 -5.77
CA TRP A 92 3.55 2.23 -6.26
C TRP A 92 4.48 1.61 -5.20
N PRO A 93 4.43 0.27 -5.03
CA PRO A 93 5.18 -0.44 -3.98
C PRO A 93 6.69 -0.24 -4.02
N GLY A 94 7.25 0.00 -5.20
CA GLY A 94 8.69 0.23 -5.37
C GLY A 94 9.15 1.66 -5.07
N ARG A 95 8.23 2.62 -4.88
CA ARG A 95 8.58 4.04 -4.77
C ARG A 95 8.39 4.61 -3.37
N PHE A 96 7.26 4.36 -2.72
CA PHE A 96 6.87 5.07 -1.50
C PHE A 96 6.95 4.22 -0.22
N ARG A 97 7.64 3.07 -0.29
CA ARG A 97 7.75 2.15 0.85
C ARG A 97 8.54 2.76 2.01
N ALA A 98 9.62 3.47 1.71
CA ALA A 98 10.46 4.12 2.71
C ALA A 98 9.71 5.27 3.40
N GLU A 99 9.01 6.10 2.64
CA GLU A 99 8.22 7.22 3.15
C GLU A 99 7.06 6.74 4.03
N ARG A 100 6.40 5.64 3.64
CA ARG A 100 5.39 4.99 4.48
C ARG A 100 5.98 4.49 5.79
N ARG A 101 7.13 3.81 5.75
CA ARG A 101 7.83 3.37 6.96
C ARG A 101 8.12 4.55 7.88
N ASP A 102 8.67 5.63 7.33
CA ASP A 102 9.06 6.78 8.13
C ASP A 102 7.84 7.51 8.72
N ALA A 103 6.73 7.58 7.99
CA ALA A 103 5.46 8.11 8.50
C ALA A 103 4.94 7.31 9.71
N LEU A 104 4.99 5.97 9.64
CA LEU A 104 4.65 5.11 10.77
C LEU A 104 5.57 5.33 11.97
N LEU A 105 6.89 5.47 11.75
CA LEU A 105 7.83 5.75 12.84
C LEU A 105 7.53 7.09 13.53
N ARG A 106 7.17 8.13 12.76
CA ARG A 106 6.78 9.44 13.30
C ARG A 106 5.47 9.37 14.09
N GLN A 107 4.49 8.62 13.60
CA GLN A 107 3.25 8.35 14.35
C GLN A 107 3.53 7.57 15.65
N GLY A 108 4.40 6.57 15.59
CA GLY A 108 4.83 5.78 16.76
C GLY A 108 5.49 6.67 17.83
N ALA A 109 6.36 7.59 17.43
CA ALA A 109 6.99 8.53 18.36
C ALA A 109 5.97 9.45 19.06
N LEU A 110 4.95 9.93 18.34
CA LEU A 110 3.87 10.73 18.93
C LEU A 110 2.96 9.90 19.85
N LEU A 111 2.71 8.63 19.53
CA LEU A 111 1.99 7.71 20.41
C LEU A 111 2.76 7.47 21.71
N ASP A 112 4.09 7.26 21.63
CA ASP A 112 4.95 7.13 22.80
C ASP A 112 4.92 8.41 23.65
N ALA A 113 5.01 9.60 23.03
CA ALA A 113 4.89 10.88 23.73
C ALA A 113 3.52 11.10 24.40
N ALA A 114 2.45 10.52 23.83
CA ALA A 114 1.10 10.52 24.40
C ALA A 114 0.88 9.40 25.45
N GLY A 115 1.91 8.62 25.80
CA GLY A 115 1.82 7.50 26.75
C GLY A 115 1.14 6.25 26.20
N GLN A 116 0.86 6.19 24.89
CA GLN A 116 0.17 5.07 24.22
C GLN A 116 1.16 4.02 23.71
N THR A 117 2.05 3.55 24.58
CA THR A 117 3.20 2.69 24.25
C THR A 117 2.82 1.38 23.56
N HIS A 118 1.69 0.76 23.93
CA HIS A 118 1.20 -0.45 23.26
C HIS A 118 0.78 -0.20 21.80
N GLN A 119 0.19 0.96 21.48
CA GLN A 119 -0.13 1.32 20.10
C GLN A 119 1.15 1.66 19.33
N ALA A 120 2.06 2.41 19.95
CA ALA A 120 3.34 2.76 19.34
C ALA A 120 4.15 1.51 18.96
N ALA A 121 4.18 0.49 19.82
CA ALA A 121 4.86 -0.77 19.55
C ALA A 121 4.29 -1.50 18.32
N ARG A 122 2.95 -1.54 18.18
CA ARG A 122 2.29 -2.12 16.99
C ARG A 122 2.66 -1.36 15.72
N ILE A 123 2.58 -0.03 15.76
CA ILE A 123 2.96 0.80 14.61
C ILE A 123 4.44 0.62 14.22
N ARG A 124 5.34 0.47 15.20
CA ARG A 124 6.76 0.18 14.94
C ARG A 124 6.97 -1.21 14.34
N GLN A 125 6.18 -2.20 14.72
CA GLN A 125 6.20 -3.53 14.08
C GLN A 125 5.73 -3.45 12.63
N ASP A 126 4.66 -2.70 12.34
CA ASP A 126 4.20 -2.48 10.97
C ASP A 126 5.28 -1.79 10.13
N ALA A 127 5.96 -0.79 10.70
CA ALA A 127 7.10 -0.13 10.04
C ALA A 127 8.27 -1.10 9.81
N ALA A 128 8.58 -1.98 10.76
CA ALA A 128 9.63 -3.00 10.60
C ALA A 128 9.29 -4.01 9.48
N GLY A 129 8.01 -4.34 9.28
CA GLY A 129 7.58 -5.16 8.13
C GLY A 129 7.81 -4.49 6.77
N LEU A 130 8.06 -3.17 6.75
CA LEU A 130 8.37 -2.41 5.54
C LEU A 130 9.88 -2.29 5.28
N SER A 131 10.75 -2.91 6.08
CA SER A 131 12.20 -3.00 5.79
C SER A 131 12.51 -3.76 4.51
#